data_AF-A0A7C6G798-F1
#
_entry.id   AF-A0A7C6G798-F1
#
_cell.length_a   1.000
_cell.length_b   1.000
_cell.length_c   1.000
_cell.angle_alpha   90.00
_cell.angle_beta   90.00
_cell.angle_gamma   90.00
#
_symmetry.space_group_name_H-M   'P 1'
#
loop_
_entity.id
_entity.type
_entity.pdbx_description
1 polymer ?
#
loop_
_entity_poly.entity_id
_entity_poly.type
_entity_poly.pdbx_seq_one_letter_code
_entity_poly.pdbx_strand_id
1 'polypeptide(L)'
;MERLLYDVYLAEATMENEYHRFNSPEKKEAYINRVFALHGVSQAQWDTSLSWYSDRIDLYLKMNDSVKVRLDRARKEVDGEIGRLAARKVSDPRTLSPSYIPTYYSFSGSAAERGFRFHLNEYDVKERITDDQFTYTYSVIGIPPLFPPRITSLLTLEYGDTSIYLPQQITENKTYRTIATKYLPEDTLRNTRQDTLRHIYGYIHLLDSLNSATHIQLYHISLGDDVADSTLSVVPMEEIIVQDERSDTLQHR
;
A
#
# COMPACT_ATOMS: atom_id res chain seq x y z
N MET A 1 9.58 -27.83 11.76
CA MET A 1 11.02 -27.51 11.59
C MET A 1 11.28 -26.62 10.38
N GLU A 2 10.93 -27.03 9.15
CA GLU A 2 11.23 -26.25 7.93
C GLU A 2 10.73 -24.80 7.96
N ARG A 3 9.50 -24.56 8.43
CA ARG A 3 8.94 -23.20 8.59
C ARG A 3 9.72 -22.35 9.59
N LEU A 4 10.12 -22.96 10.70
CA LEU A 4 10.93 -22.30 11.73
C LEU A 4 12.32 -21.94 11.19
N LEU A 5 12.97 -22.86 10.46
CA LEU A 5 14.27 -22.61 9.83
C LEU A 5 14.20 -21.45 8.82
N TYR A 6 13.12 -21.38 8.04
CA TYR A 6 12.87 -20.27 7.13
C TYR A 6 12.78 -18.92 7.86
N ASP A 7 11.99 -18.84 8.94
CA ASP A 7 11.82 -17.59 9.70
C ASP A 7 13.08 -17.19 10.48
N VAL A 8 13.87 -18.16 10.95
CA VAL A 8 15.17 -17.92 11.58
C VAL A 8 16.15 -17.30 10.58
N TYR A 9 16.26 -17.83 9.35
CA TYR A 9 17.13 -17.25 8.32
C TYR A 9 16.68 -15.86 7.89
N LEU A 10 15.38 -15.62 7.83
CA LEU A 10 14.86 -14.28 7.54
C LEU A 10 15.20 -13.30 8.68
N ALA A 11 15.08 -13.74 9.93
CA ALA A 11 15.45 -12.95 11.09
C ALA A 11 16.94 -12.63 11.12
N GLU A 12 17.81 -13.61 10.84
CA GLU A 12 19.26 -13.41 10.73
C GLU A 12 19.62 -12.39 9.65
N ALA A 13 19.07 -12.56 8.44
CA ALA A 13 19.29 -11.62 7.34
C ALA A 13 18.79 -10.20 7.68
N THR A 14 17.66 -10.08 8.40
CA THR A 14 17.12 -8.79 8.85
C THR A 14 18.04 -8.13 9.87
N MET A 15 18.57 -8.90 10.83
CA MET A 15 19.51 -8.41 11.84
C MET A 15 20.84 -7.94 11.24
N GLU A 16 21.33 -8.63 10.20
CA GLU A 16 22.53 -8.22 9.47
C GLU A 16 22.32 -6.92 8.68
N ASN A 17 21.15 -6.76 8.06
CA ASN A 17 20.83 -5.57 7.26
C ASN A 17 20.54 -4.33 8.15
N GLU A 18 19.89 -4.51 9.30
CA GLU A 18 19.53 -3.43 10.23
C GLU A 18 20.49 -3.33 11.43
N TYR A 19 21.80 -3.38 11.18
CA TYR A 19 22.83 -3.42 12.23
C TYR A 19 22.71 -2.31 13.29
N HIS A 20 22.27 -1.10 12.89
CA HIS A 20 22.06 0.03 13.80
C HIS A 20 20.97 -0.23 14.85
N ARG A 21 19.97 -1.06 14.53
CA ARG A 21 18.88 -1.44 15.45
C ARG A 21 19.25 -2.65 16.30
N PHE A 22 20.04 -3.56 15.76
CA PHE A 22 20.53 -4.77 16.43
C PHE A 22 21.99 -4.63 16.88
N ASN A 23 22.28 -3.51 17.54
CA ASN A 23 23.65 -3.15 17.94
C ASN A 23 24.13 -3.84 19.24
N SER A 24 23.26 -4.56 19.95
CA SER A 24 23.63 -5.30 21.15
C SER A 24 23.24 -6.78 21.05
N PRO A 25 24.01 -7.69 21.66
CA PRO A 25 23.69 -9.12 21.71
C PRO A 25 22.31 -9.40 22.30
N GLU A 26 21.90 -8.66 23.32
CA GLU A 26 20.62 -8.87 24.02
C GLU A 26 19.43 -8.62 23.09
N LYS A 27 19.52 -7.61 22.22
CA LYS A 27 18.47 -7.33 21.23
C LYS A 27 18.38 -8.41 20.16
N LYS A 28 19.52 -8.99 19.76
CA LYS A 28 19.56 -10.10 18.80
C LYS A 28 18.93 -11.35 19.39
N GLU A 29 19.30 -11.67 20.63
CA GLU A 29 18.73 -12.81 21.36
C GLU A 29 17.23 -12.63 21.61
N ALA A 30 16.78 -11.44 22.02
CA ALA A 30 15.37 -11.14 22.21
C ALA A 30 14.56 -11.34 20.92
N TYR A 31 15.11 -10.93 19.77
CA TYR A 31 14.46 -11.09 18.47
C TYR A 31 14.36 -12.55 18.04
N ILE A 32 15.43 -13.33 18.16
CA ILE A 32 15.42 -14.78 17.88
C ILE A 32 14.47 -15.52 18.84
N ASN A 33 14.48 -15.18 20.13
CA ASN A 33 13.56 -15.76 21.12
C ASN A 33 12.10 -15.44 20.78
N ARG A 34 11.82 -14.27 20.20
CA ARG A 34 10.49 -13.93 19.71
C ARG A 34 10.08 -14.80 18.52
N VAL A 35 10.99 -15.05 17.57
CA VAL A 35 10.75 -15.97 16.45
C VAL A 35 10.44 -17.37 16.98
N PHE A 36 11.20 -17.86 17.96
CA PHE A 36 10.92 -19.14 18.62
C PHE A 36 9.55 -19.19 19.28
N ALA A 37 9.18 -18.13 20.02
CA ALA A 37 7.87 -18.01 20.65
C ALA A 37 6.70 -18.04 19.65
N LEU A 38 6.85 -17.44 18.47
CA LEU A 38 5.83 -17.48 17.40
C LEU A 38 5.56 -18.89 16.88
N HIS A 39 6.57 -19.76 16.91
CA HIS A 39 6.43 -21.17 16.53
C HIS A 39 6.11 -22.09 17.71
N GLY A 40 5.94 -21.55 18.92
CA GLY A 40 5.73 -22.33 20.13
C GLY A 40 6.92 -23.22 20.50
N VAL A 41 8.13 -22.83 20.09
CA VAL A 41 9.38 -23.56 20.32
C VAL A 41 10.25 -22.78 21.29
N SER A 42 11.04 -23.47 22.11
CA SER A 42 12.10 -22.88 22.94
C SER A 42 13.47 -23.12 22.33
N GLN A 43 14.47 -22.29 22.70
CA GLN A 43 15.85 -22.48 22.25
C GLN A 43 16.39 -23.88 22.56
N ALA A 44 16.12 -24.42 23.76
CA ALA A 44 16.56 -25.77 24.13
C ALA A 44 15.93 -26.87 23.24
N GLN A 45 14.66 -26.71 22.83
CA GLN A 45 14.01 -27.64 21.91
C GLN A 45 14.56 -27.53 20.48
N TRP A 46 14.94 -26.33 20.07
CA TRP A 46 15.63 -26.08 18.81
C TRP A 46 17.01 -26.78 18.78
N ASP A 47 17.82 -26.60 19.82
CA ASP A 47 19.14 -27.22 19.95
C ASP A 47 19.05 -28.75 20.01
N THR A 48 18.04 -29.27 20.71
CA THR A 48 17.74 -30.72 20.72
C THR A 48 17.36 -31.23 19.34
N SER A 49 16.57 -30.46 18.59
CA SER A 49 16.19 -30.82 17.23
C SER A 49 17.42 -30.84 16.31
N LEU A 50 18.31 -29.85 16.42
CA LEU A 50 19.58 -29.79 15.69
C LEU A 50 20.48 -31.00 15.99
N SER A 51 20.58 -31.40 17.26
CA SER A 51 21.32 -32.60 17.64
C SER A 51 20.73 -33.86 16.99
N TRP A 52 19.41 -33.99 16.95
CA TRP A 52 18.74 -35.12 16.29
C TRP A 52 18.96 -35.14 14.77
N TYR A 53 19.02 -33.96 14.14
CA TYR A 53 19.33 -33.81 12.72
C TYR A 53 20.81 -34.03 12.39
N SER A 54 21.71 -33.90 13.36
CA SER A 54 23.15 -34.14 13.16
C SER A 54 23.42 -35.61 12.81
N ASP A 55 22.69 -36.54 13.42
CA ASP A 55 22.75 -37.97 13.09
C ASP A 55 22.05 -38.31 11.76
N ARG A 56 21.32 -37.36 11.18
CA ARG A 56 20.47 -37.51 9.99
C ARG A 56 20.70 -36.38 9.01
N ILE A 57 21.97 -36.13 8.73
CA ILE A 57 22.41 -34.96 7.97
C ILE A 57 21.73 -34.84 6.60
N ASP A 58 21.47 -35.97 5.93
CA ASP A 58 20.80 -35.99 4.61
C ASP A 58 19.39 -35.38 4.66
N LEU A 59 18.63 -35.64 5.73
CA LEU A 59 17.29 -35.08 5.92
C LEU A 59 17.36 -33.57 6.20
N TYR A 60 18.37 -33.15 6.95
CA TYR A 60 18.61 -31.73 7.24
C TYR A 60 19.00 -30.96 5.98
N LEU A 61 19.92 -31.48 5.17
CA LEU A 61 20.34 -30.88 3.90
C LEU A 61 19.17 -30.72 2.94
N LYS A 62 18.34 -31.77 2.77
CA LYS A 62 17.15 -31.71 1.93
C LYS A 62 16.16 -30.65 2.40
N MET A 63 15.96 -30.52 3.71
CA MET A 63 15.10 -29.49 4.29
C MET A 63 15.69 -28.09 4.07
N ASN A 64 17.00 -27.93 4.24
CA ASN A 64 17.71 -26.67 4.00
C ASN A 64 17.59 -26.22 2.54
N ASP A 65 17.74 -27.14 1.59
CA ASP A 65 17.57 -26.87 0.16
C ASP A 65 16.15 -26.45 -0.18
N SER A 66 15.14 -27.08 0.44
CA SER A 66 13.73 -26.66 0.31
C SER A 66 13.52 -25.23 0.80
N VAL A 67 14.06 -24.88 1.97
CA VAL A 67 14.02 -23.51 2.52
C VAL A 67 14.71 -22.51 1.60
N LYS A 68 15.89 -22.84 1.07
CA LYS A 68 16.63 -22.00 0.13
C LYS A 68 15.85 -21.74 -1.15
N VAL A 69 15.24 -22.77 -1.75
CA VAL A 69 14.40 -22.64 -2.95
C VAL A 69 13.20 -21.73 -2.67
N ARG A 70 12.57 -21.88 -1.50
CA ARG A 70 11.46 -21.02 -1.08
C ARG A 70 11.90 -19.56 -0.92
N LEU A 71 13.05 -19.31 -0.31
CA LEU A 71 13.61 -17.98 -0.12
C LEU A 71 13.99 -17.33 -1.45
N ASP A 72 14.63 -18.07 -2.36
CA ASP A 72 14.98 -17.60 -3.70
C ASP A 72 13.74 -17.24 -4.52
N ARG A 73 12.66 -18.04 -4.41
CA ARG A 73 11.38 -17.71 -5.05
C ARG A 73 10.79 -16.41 -4.50
N ALA A 74 10.73 -16.26 -3.18
CA ALA A 74 10.22 -15.04 -2.55
C ALA A 74 11.06 -13.82 -2.94
N ARG A 75 12.39 -13.96 -2.98
CA ARG A 75 13.29 -12.91 -3.44
C ARG A 75 13.00 -12.53 -4.90
N LYS A 76 12.90 -13.50 -5.81
CA LYS A 76 12.62 -13.24 -7.23
C LYS A 76 11.28 -12.56 -7.46
N GLU A 77 10.28 -12.89 -6.64
CA GLU A 77 8.98 -12.22 -6.66
C GLU A 77 9.11 -10.75 -6.26
N VAL A 78 9.80 -10.46 -5.16
CA VAL A 78 10.09 -9.08 -4.72
C VAL A 78 10.93 -8.32 -5.75
N ASP A 79 12.01 -8.92 -6.26
CA ASP A 79 12.86 -8.33 -7.29
C ASP A 79 12.07 -8.06 -8.59
N GLY A 80 11.12 -8.94 -8.92
CA GLY A 80 10.18 -8.77 -10.02
C GLY A 80 9.25 -7.58 -9.84
N GLU A 81 8.70 -7.40 -8.64
CA GLU A 81 7.87 -6.24 -8.30
C GLU A 81 8.68 -4.94 -8.29
N ILE A 82 9.88 -4.94 -7.71
CA ILE A 82 10.80 -3.80 -7.77
C ILE A 82 11.15 -3.48 -9.24
N GLY A 83 11.44 -4.51 -10.04
CA GLY A 83 11.70 -4.38 -11.47
C GLY A 83 10.51 -3.78 -12.23
N ARG A 84 9.27 -4.19 -11.92
CA ARG A 84 8.05 -3.60 -12.48
C ARG A 84 7.89 -2.14 -12.08
N LEU A 85 8.12 -1.80 -10.81
CA LEU A 85 8.07 -0.43 -10.30
C LEU A 85 9.15 0.45 -10.94
N ALA A 86 10.37 -0.04 -11.09
CA ALA A 86 11.49 0.68 -11.70
C ALA A 86 11.37 0.80 -13.23
N ALA A 87 10.88 -0.24 -13.91
CA ALA A 87 10.62 -0.24 -15.35
C ALA A 87 9.41 0.61 -15.73
N ARG A 88 8.54 0.93 -14.76
CA ARG A 88 7.56 2.01 -14.83
C ARG A 88 8.33 3.34 -14.84
N LYS A 89 9.04 3.61 -15.93
CA LYS A 89 9.44 4.98 -16.28
C LYS A 89 8.19 5.83 -16.05
N VAL A 90 8.33 6.86 -15.23
CA VAL A 90 7.29 7.87 -15.00
C VAL A 90 7.05 8.56 -16.34
N SER A 91 6.30 7.91 -17.23
CA SER A 91 5.72 8.58 -18.39
C SER A 91 4.79 9.61 -17.79
N ASP A 92 5.09 10.88 -18.02
CA ASP A 92 4.23 11.97 -17.60
C ASP A 92 2.79 11.60 -18.03
N PRO A 93 1.85 11.42 -17.09
CA PRO A 93 0.48 11.02 -17.41
C PRO A 93 -0.17 11.93 -18.46
N ARG A 94 0.34 13.17 -18.62
CA ARG A 94 -0.11 14.11 -19.65
C ARG A 94 0.27 13.74 -21.08
N THR A 95 1.24 12.85 -21.26
CA THR A 95 1.64 12.29 -22.56
C THR A 95 0.85 11.04 -22.94
N LEU A 96 0.11 10.47 -21.99
CA LEU A 96 -0.72 9.29 -22.20
C LEU A 96 -2.11 9.68 -22.69
N SER A 97 -2.90 8.67 -23.07
CA SER A 97 -4.28 8.87 -23.52
C SER A 97 -5.10 9.63 -22.46
N PRO A 98 -6.01 10.53 -22.84
CA PRO A 98 -6.91 11.19 -21.89
C PRO A 98 -7.70 10.21 -21.02
N SER A 99 -8.02 9.03 -21.53
CA SER A 99 -8.74 7.97 -20.78
C SER A 99 -7.84 7.16 -19.84
N TYR A 100 -6.54 7.44 -19.81
CA TYR A 100 -5.60 6.74 -18.92
C TYR A 100 -5.68 7.28 -17.51
N ILE A 101 -5.94 6.39 -16.56
CA ILE A 101 -5.88 6.70 -15.13
C ILE A 101 -4.57 6.10 -14.60
N PRO A 102 -3.60 6.92 -14.16
CA PRO A 102 -2.36 6.41 -13.59
C PRO A 102 -2.69 5.70 -12.29
N THR A 103 -2.13 4.50 -12.03
CA THR A 103 -2.34 3.81 -10.73
C THR A 103 -1.39 4.31 -9.64
N TYR A 104 -0.35 5.05 -10.04
CA TYR A 104 0.65 5.66 -9.18
C TYR A 104 1.02 7.02 -9.77
N TYR A 105 1.15 8.03 -8.90
CA TYR A 105 1.60 9.36 -9.28
C TYR A 105 2.48 9.94 -8.16
N SER A 106 3.58 10.59 -8.53
CA SER A 106 4.43 11.31 -7.57
C SER A 106 4.44 12.77 -7.95
N PHE A 107 4.25 13.64 -6.97
CA PHE A 107 4.53 15.06 -7.14
C PHE A 107 6.03 15.27 -6.92
N SER A 108 6.82 15.47 -7.99
CA SER A 108 8.18 16.00 -7.82
C SER A 108 8.12 17.52 -7.65
N GLY A 109 9.13 18.12 -6.99
CA GLY A 109 9.18 19.55 -6.69
C GLY A 109 9.21 20.48 -7.93
N SER A 110 9.12 19.96 -9.15
CA SER A 110 9.04 20.73 -10.38
C SER A 110 7.63 21.31 -10.60
N ALA A 111 7.55 22.57 -11.04
CA ALA A 111 6.30 23.20 -11.46
C ALA A 111 5.63 22.49 -12.66
N ALA A 112 6.37 21.66 -13.40
CA ALA A 112 5.81 20.82 -14.44
C ALA A 112 4.95 19.67 -13.88
N GLU A 113 5.10 19.27 -12.62
CA GLU A 113 4.43 18.09 -12.05
C GLU A 113 3.30 18.45 -11.09
N ARG A 114 2.50 19.46 -11.43
CA ARG A 114 1.32 19.87 -10.64
C ARG A 114 0.13 18.91 -10.67
N GLY A 115 0.33 17.63 -11.00
CA GLY A 115 -0.73 16.63 -11.06
C GLY A 115 -1.12 16.18 -12.46
N PHE A 116 -2.19 15.39 -12.51
CA PHE A 116 -2.71 14.75 -13.71
C PHE A 116 -4.22 14.96 -13.85
N ARG A 117 -4.73 14.74 -15.06
CA ARG A 117 -6.14 14.75 -15.39
C ARG A 117 -6.47 13.53 -16.25
N PHE A 118 -7.68 13.04 -16.15
CA PHE A 118 -8.22 11.99 -16.99
C PHE A 118 -9.64 12.34 -17.42
N HIS A 119 -10.06 11.78 -18.55
CA HIS A 119 -11.38 11.94 -19.13
C HIS A 119 -11.79 10.59 -19.73
N LEU A 120 -12.90 10.03 -19.24
CA LEU A 120 -13.52 8.85 -19.80
C LEU A 120 -14.75 9.28 -20.60
N ASN A 121 -14.79 8.88 -21.87
CA ASN A 121 -15.96 9.08 -22.72
C ASN A 121 -17.01 7.99 -22.50
N GLU A 122 -18.14 8.09 -23.19
CA GLU A 122 -19.25 7.15 -23.03
C GLU A 122 -18.85 5.69 -23.31
N TYR A 123 -17.91 5.46 -24.23
CA TYR A 123 -17.38 4.13 -24.53
C TYR A 123 -16.52 3.60 -23.38
N ASP A 124 -15.57 4.41 -22.90
CA ASP A 124 -14.68 4.06 -21.78
C ASP A 124 -15.47 3.79 -20.49
N VAL A 125 -16.53 4.58 -20.24
CA VAL A 125 -17.43 4.40 -19.09
C VAL A 125 -18.17 3.07 -19.19
N LYS A 126 -18.71 2.73 -20.36
CA LYS A 126 -19.40 1.44 -20.56
C LYS A 126 -18.48 0.24 -20.41
N GLU A 127 -17.22 0.37 -20.83
CA GLU A 127 -16.23 -0.70 -20.75
C GLU A 127 -15.72 -0.91 -19.31
N ARG A 128 -15.45 0.18 -18.58
CA ARG A 128 -14.79 0.11 -17.26
C ARG A 128 -15.73 0.12 -16.07
N ILE A 129 -16.93 0.70 -16.22
CA ILE A 129 -17.93 0.82 -15.16
C ILE A 129 -19.07 -0.15 -15.44
N THR A 130 -18.89 -1.38 -14.94
CA THR A 130 -19.87 -2.45 -15.03
C THR A 130 -21.02 -2.22 -14.07
N ASP A 131 -20.69 -1.87 -12.83
CA ASP A 131 -21.62 -1.80 -11.71
C ASP A 131 -22.40 -0.48 -11.66
N ASP A 132 -23.56 -0.52 -11.00
CA ASP A 132 -24.43 0.64 -10.81
C ASP A 132 -23.79 1.71 -9.91
N GLN A 133 -22.94 1.26 -8.98
CA GLN A 133 -22.10 2.09 -8.13
C GLN A 133 -20.64 1.75 -8.36
N PHE A 134 -19.80 2.78 -8.40
CA PHE A 134 -18.35 2.64 -8.52
C PHE A 134 -17.65 3.61 -7.60
N THR A 135 -16.40 3.31 -7.27
CA THR A 135 -15.61 4.13 -6.36
C THR A 135 -14.38 4.68 -7.09
N TYR A 136 -14.13 5.97 -6.92
CA TYR A 136 -12.82 6.55 -7.20
C TYR A 136 -11.99 6.51 -5.91
N THR A 137 -10.92 5.71 -5.92
CA THR A 137 -10.08 5.48 -4.75
C THR A 137 -8.64 5.86 -5.04
N TYR A 138 -7.97 6.45 -4.06
CA TYR A 138 -6.52 6.65 -4.08
C TYR A 138 -5.99 6.82 -2.65
N SER A 139 -4.78 6.34 -2.40
CA SER A 139 -4.08 6.49 -1.14
C SER A 139 -2.95 7.50 -1.28
N VAL A 140 -2.74 8.30 -0.24
CA VAL A 140 -1.75 9.39 -0.24
C VAL A 140 -0.78 9.23 0.92
N ILE A 141 0.50 9.41 0.63
CA ILE A 141 1.59 9.42 1.62
C ILE A 141 2.51 10.63 1.38
N GLY A 142 3.25 11.02 2.42
CA GLY A 142 4.23 12.11 2.36
C GLY A 142 3.66 13.50 2.66
N ILE A 143 2.42 13.59 3.15
CA ILE A 143 1.80 14.84 3.62
C ILE A 143 2.31 15.16 5.04
N PRO A 144 2.93 16.33 5.24
CA PRO A 144 3.32 16.81 6.57
C PRO A 144 2.12 17.08 7.50
N PRO A 145 2.26 16.97 8.84
CA PRO A 145 1.18 17.24 9.79
C PRO A 145 0.60 18.67 9.72
N LEU A 146 1.40 19.64 9.29
CA LEU A 146 1.04 21.05 9.10
C LEU A 146 1.06 21.40 7.60
N PHE A 147 0.40 20.58 6.78
CA PHE A 147 0.29 20.82 5.36
C PHE A 147 -0.97 21.64 5.06
N PRO A 148 -0.85 22.89 4.56
CA PRO A 148 -2.02 23.61 4.08
C PRO A 148 -2.67 22.85 2.92
N PRO A 149 -4.00 22.94 2.73
CA PRO A 149 -4.71 22.23 1.66
C PRO A 149 -4.28 22.77 0.29
N ARG A 150 -3.21 22.19 -0.24
CA ARG A 150 -2.61 22.54 -1.54
C ARG A 150 -2.96 21.53 -2.62
N ILE A 151 -3.47 20.36 -2.24
CA ILE A 151 -3.83 19.30 -3.18
C ILE A 151 -5.34 19.14 -3.20
N THR A 152 -5.91 19.31 -4.39
CA THR A 152 -7.34 19.17 -4.63
C THR A 152 -7.58 18.10 -5.67
N SER A 153 -8.51 17.21 -5.37
CA SER A 153 -9.09 16.25 -6.30
C SER A 153 -10.49 16.72 -6.68
N LEU A 154 -10.87 16.59 -7.93
CA LEU A 154 -12.25 16.78 -8.38
C LEU A 154 -12.62 15.64 -9.30
N LEU A 155 -13.78 15.04 -9.03
CA LEU A 155 -14.44 14.12 -9.95
C LEU A 155 -15.73 14.79 -10.45
N THR A 156 -15.85 14.97 -11.75
CA THR A 156 -17.04 15.50 -12.41
C THR A 156 -17.71 14.37 -13.20
N LEU A 157 -19.00 14.20 -12.95
CA LEU A 157 -19.84 13.20 -13.60
C LEU A 157 -20.83 13.95 -14.49
N GLU A 158 -20.81 13.70 -15.79
CA GLU A 158 -21.77 14.28 -16.73
C GLU A 158 -22.78 13.23 -17.18
N TYR A 159 -24.04 13.51 -16.84
CA TYR A 159 -25.24 12.85 -17.32
C TYR A 159 -25.82 13.67 -18.49
N GLY A 160 -26.93 13.22 -19.07
CA GLY A 160 -27.51 13.81 -20.29
C GLY A 160 -27.59 15.34 -20.28
N ASP A 161 -28.28 15.91 -19.29
CA ASP A 161 -28.41 17.36 -19.08
C ASP A 161 -27.83 17.86 -17.74
N THR A 162 -27.31 16.94 -16.92
CA THR A 162 -26.96 17.19 -15.53
C THR A 162 -25.48 16.88 -15.28
N SER A 163 -24.76 17.78 -14.61
CA SER A 163 -23.38 17.56 -14.19
C SER A 163 -23.26 17.58 -12.67
N ILE A 164 -22.65 16.55 -12.09
CA ILE A 164 -22.36 16.44 -10.65
C ILE A 164 -20.87 16.67 -10.42
N TYR A 165 -20.54 17.49 -9.43
CA TYR A 165 -19.17 17.80 -9.03
C TYR A 165 -18.89 17.24 -7.64
N LEU A 166 -17.86 16.42 -7.50
CA LEU A 166 -17.45 15.77 -6.25
C LEU A 166 -16.02 16.22 -5.89
N PRO A 167 -15.86 17.41 -5.27
CA PRO A 167 -14.57 17.92 -4.84
C PRO A 167 -14.09 17.21 -3.58
N GLN A 168 -12.78 16.95 -3.51
CA GLN A 168 -12.12 16.33 -2.36
C GLN A 168 -10.81 17.09 -2.07
N GLN A 169 -10.67 17.56 -0.84
CA GLN A 169 -9.42 18.14 -0.36
C GLN A 169 -8.55 17.05 0.26
N ILE A 170 -7.24 17.08 -0.07
CA ILE A 170 -6.26 16.11 0.43
C ILE A 170 -5.37 16.82 1.45
N THR A 171 -5.55 16.46 2.73
CA THR A 171 -4.94 17.16 3.88
C THR A 171 -4.06 16.28 4.75
N GLU A 172 -4.20 14.96 4.63
CA GLU A 172 -3.50 13.99 5.47
C GLU A 172 -3.22 12.68 4.72
N ASN A 173 -2.30 11.89 5.27
CA ASN A 173 -1.93 10.58 4.76
C ASN A 173 -3.05 9.58 5.07
N LYS A 174 -3.90 9.32 4.08
CA LYS A 174 -4.96 8.32 4.16
C LYS A 174 -5.42 7.89 2.78
N THR A 175 -6.33 6.94 2.77
CA THR A 175 -7.09 6.54 1.58
C THR A 175 -8.32 7.41 1.45
N TYR A 176 -8.47 8.05 0.29
CA TYR A 176 -9.65 8.83 -0.08
C TYR A 176 -10.51 7.98 -1.02
N ARG A 177 -11.82 8.04 -0.80
CA ARG A 177 -12.82 7.25 -1.52
C ARG A 177 -13.98 8.16 -1.87
N THR A 178 -14.33 8.20 -3.15
CA THR A 178 -15.48 8.95 -3.66
C THR A 178 -16.40 7.97 -4.37
N ILE A 179 -17.59 7.77 -3.81
CA ILE A 179 -18.60 6.88 -4.37
C ILE A 179 -19.42 7.66 -5.40
N ALA A 180 -19.67 7.06 -6.55
CA ALA A 180 -20.44 7.62 -7.64
C ALA A 180 -21.41 6.57 -8.21
N THR A 181 -22.50 7.03 -8.82
CA THR A 181 -23.52 6.17 -9.42
C THR A 181 -23.53 6.31 -10.94
N LYS A 182 -23.74 5.20 -11.64
CA LYS A 182 -23.89 5.16 -13.11
C LYS A 182 -25.19 5.79 -13.59
N TYR A 183 -26.22 5.76 -12.75
CA TYR A 183 -27.53 6.31 -13.03
C TYR A 183 -27.86 7.40 -12.01
N LEU A 184 -28.53 8.45 -12.49
CA LEU A 184 -29.17 9.40 -11.58
C LEU A 184 -30.34 8.71 -10.86
N PRO A 185 -30.54 8.96 -9.54
CA PRO A 185 -31.69 8.44 -8.81
C PRO A 185 -32.98 8.89 -9.48
N GLU A 186 -33.96 7.99 -9.62
CA GLU A 186 -35.29 8.38 -10.09
C GLU A 186 -35.88 9.43 -9.14
N ASP A 187 -36.15 10.63 -9.67
CA ASP A 187 -36.93 11.62 -8.96
C ASP A 187 -38.37 11.12 -8.90
N THR A 188 -38.77 10.59 -7.74
CA THR A 188 -40.10 10.04 -7.45
C THR A 188 -41.23 11.05 -7.68
N LEU A 189 -40.91 12.34 -7.85
CA LEU A 189 -41.88 13.40 -8.15
C LEU A 189 -42.04 13.70 -9.65
N ARG A 190 -41.14 13.24 -10.52
CA ARG A 190 -41.10 13.71 -11.92
C ARG A 190 -41.20 12.65 -13.02
N ASN A 191 -41.30 11.35 -12.72
CA ASN A 191 -41.37 10.29 -13.76
C ASN A 191 -40.36 10.53 -14.92
N THR A 192 -39.19 11.09 -14.60
CA THR A 192 -38.24 11.53 -15.62
C THR A 192 -37.22 10.41 -15.85
N ARG A 193 -36.86 10.24 -17.11
CA ARG A 193 -35.97 9.19 -17.64
C ARG A 193 -34.74 9.00 -16.75
N GLN A 194 -34.36 7.74 -16.57
CA GLN A 194 -33.10 7.37 -15.93
C GLN A 194 -31.95 7.82 -16.83
N ASP A 195 -31.38 8.98 -16.52
CA ASP A 195 -30.25 9.52 -17.26
C ASP A 195 -28.97 8.74 -16.92
N THR A 196 -28.30 8.27 -17.95
CA THR A 196 -27.07 7.49 -17.86
C THR A 196 -25.84 8.37 -17.88
N LEU A 197 -24.84 7.98 -17.08
CA LEU A 197 -23.52 8.60 -17.08
C LEU A 197 -22.87 8.50 -18.47
N ARG A 198 -22.47 9.65 -19.03
CA ARG A 198 -21.86 9.74 -20.36
C ARG A 198 -20.38 10.06 -20.30
N HIS A 199 -19.98 10.97 -19.42
CA HIS A 199 -18.58 11.35 -19.29
C HIS A 199 -18.16 11.41 -17.82
N ILE A 200 -16.91 11.05 -17.56
CA ILE A 200 -16.26 11.22 -16.27
C ILE A 200 -15.00 12.04 -16.49
N TYR A 201 -14.89 13.18 -15.82
CA TYR A 201 -13.66 13.96 -15.78
C TYR A 201 -13.10 13.87 -14.37
N GLY A 202 -11.80 13.65 -14.27
CA GLY A 202 -11.12 13.67 -12.99
C GLY A 202 -9.81 14.41 -13.07
N TYR A 203 -9.46 15.12 -12.01
CA TYR A 203 -8.11 15.63 -11.86
C TYR A 203 -7.70 15.58 -10.40
N ILE A 204 -6.38 15.46 -10.20
CA ILE A 204 -5.73 15.75 -8.93
C ILE A 204 -4.69 16.80 -9.24
N HIS A 205 -4.79 17.94 -8.56
CA HIS A 205 -3.94 19.10 -8.81
C HIS A 205 -3.28 19.57 -7.53
N LEU A 206 -2.00 19.90 -7.64
CA LEU A 206 -1.24 20.58 -6.60
C LEU A 206 -1.13 22.07 -6.99
N LEU A 207 -1.72 22.93 -6.15
CA LEU A 207 -1.87 24.38 -6.37
C LEU A 207 -0.53 25.13 -6.43
N ASP A 208 0.49 24.69 -5.70
CA ASP A 208 1.77 25.38 -5.55
C ASP A 208 2.94 24.40 -5.58
N SER A 209 4.14 24.83 -5.97
CA SER A 209 5.32 23.95 -5.97
C SER A 209 5.60 23.41 -4.56
N LEU A 210 5.91 22.12 -4.47
CA LEU A 210 6.42 21.55 -3.23
C LEU A 210 7.78 22.14 -2.91
N ASN A 211 8.05 22.34 -1.62
CA ASN A 211 9.42 22.59 -1.18
C ASN A 211 10.27 21.36 -1.50
N SER A 212 11.56 21.52 -1.80
CA SER A 212 12.42 20.46 -2.34
C SER A 212 12.53 19.21 -1.45
N ALA A 213 12.15 19.29 -0.19
CA ALA A 213 12.16 18.17 0.77
C ALA A 213 10.84 17.36 0.80
N THR A 214 9.74 17.89 0.25
CA THR A 214 8.42 17.25 0.35
C THR A 214 8.18 16.36 -0.86
N HIS A 215 8.05 15.06 -0.62
CA HIS A 215 7.77 14.05 -1.65
C HIS A 215 6.39 13.46 -1.37
N ILE A 216 5.38 13.91 -2.11
CA ILE A 216 4.01 13.41 -1.96
C ILE A 216 3.74 12.41 -3.07
N GLN A 217 3.23 11.24 -2.68
CA GLN A 217 2.94 10.16 -3.60
C GLN A 217 1.49 9.73 -3.45
N LEU A 218 0.89 9.39 -4.59
CA LEU A 218 -0.40 8.76 -4.70
C LEU A 218 -0.22 7.36 -5.27
N TYR A 219 -0.89 6.40 -4.66
CA TYR A 219 -0.86 5.00 -5.08
C TYR A 219 -2.25 4.39 -4.94
N HIS A 220 -2.44 3.21 -5.52
CA HIS A 220 -3.74 2.55 -5.62
C HIS A 220 -4.82 3.47 -6.20
N ILE A 221 -4.43 4.32 -7.16
CA ILE A 221 -5.40 5.16 -7.87
C ILE A 221 -6.19 4.25 -8.81
N SER A 222 -7.49 4.16 -8.59
CA SER A 222 -8.41 3.35 -9.40
C SER A 222 -9.78 4.00 -9.49
N LEU A 223 -10.49 3.67 -10.55
CA LEU A 223 -11.88 4.04 -10.77
C LEU A 223 -12.64 2.77 -11.15
N GLY A 224 -13.60 2.36 -10.31
CA GLY A 224 -14.34 1.12 -10.52
C GLY A 224 -14.59 0.39 -9.21
N ASP A 225 -14.64 -0.94 -9.31
CA ASP A 225 -14.87 -1.79 -8.16
C ASP A 225 -13.71 -1.71 -7.17
N ASP A 226 -14.04 -1.79 -5.88
CA ASP A 226 -13.09 -1.59 -4.81
C ASP A 226 -12.02 -2.68 -4.90
N VAL A 227 -10.77 -2.31 -5.20
CA VAL A 227 -9.63 -3.17 -4.85
C VAL A 227 -9.55 -3.09 -3.33
N ALA A 228 -10.43 -3.85 -2.68
CA ALA A 228 -10.54 -3.99 -1.25
C ALA A 228 -9.16 -4.37 -0.72
N ASP A 229 -8.51 -3.39 -0.13
CA ASP A 229 -7.55 -3.45 0.97
C ASP A 229 -7.03 -4.86 1.27
N SER A 230 -6.26 -5.41 0.32
CA SER A 230 -5.59 -6.69 0.42
C SER A 230 -4.13 -6.46 0.14
N THR A 231 -3.51 -5.56 0.89
CA THR A 231 -2.07 -5.55 1.18
C THR A 231 -1.74 -4.34 2.05
N LEU A 232 -1.03 -4.63 3.15
CA LEU A 232 -0.43 -3.70 4.12
C LEU A 232 -1.32 -3.30 5.30
N SER A 233 -1.75 -4.30 6.08
CA SER A 233 -1.67 -4.21 7.53
C SER A 233 -0.19 -4.18 7.96
N VAL A 234 0.53 -3.12 7.60
CA VAL A 234 1.73 -2.76 8.35
C VAL A 234 1.19 -2.17 9.65
N VAL A 235 1.16 -2.99 10.69
CA VAL A 235 0.93 -2.52 12.05
C VAL A 235 1.97 -1.41 12.31
N PRO A 236 1.54 -0.18 12.61
CA PRO A 236 2.48 0.90 12.89
C PRO A 236 3.27 0.53 14.14
N MET A 237 4.60 0.55 14.02
CA MET A 237 5.57 0.20 15.07
C MET A 237 5.50 1.12 16.30
N GLU A 238 4.68 2.19 16.27
CA GLU A 238 4.48 3.12 17.38
C GLU A 238 3.72 2.50 18.56
N GLU A 239 2.96 1.41 18.38
CA GLU A 239 2.33 0.69 19.50
C GLU A 239 3.32 -0.18 20.29
N ILE A 240 4.55 -0.40 19.81
CA ILE A 240 5.54 -1.27 20.45
C ILE A 240 6.25 -0.58 21.62
N ILE A 241 6.34 0.76 21.63
CA ILE A 241 7.11 1.49 22.66
C ILE A 241 6.26 1.76 23.91
N VAL A 242 4.94 1.84 23.80
CA VAL A 242 4.08 2.26 24.92
C VAL A 242 3.77 1.13 25.92
N GLN A 243 3.91 -0.14 25.52
CA GLN A 243 3.62 -1.26 26.43
C GLN A 243 4.76 -1.60 27.40
N ASP A 244 5.99 -1.16 27.12
CA ASP A 244 7.13 -1.43 28.01
C ASP A 244 7.19 -0.45 29.19
N GLU A 245 6.77 0.82 29.02
CA GLU A 245 6.81 1.81 30.10
C GLU A 245 5.72 1.62 31.18
N ARG A 246 4.64 0.87 30.89
CA ARG A 246 3.58 0.61 31.88
C ARG A 246 3.87 -0.56 32.81
N SER A 247 4.90 -1.36 32.53
CA SER A 247 5.23 -2.53 33.34
C SER A 247 6.21 -2.22 34.48
N ASP A 248 6.92 -1.09 34.41
CA ASP A 248 7.94 -0.71 35.41
C ASP A 248 7.42 0.17 36.57
N THR A 249 6.14 0.57 36.58
CA THR A 249 5.59 1.47 37.63
C THR A 249 4.81 0.76 38.75
N LEU A 250 4.80 -0.58 38.82
CA LEU A 250 4.04 -1.32 39.85
C LEU A 250 4.88 -2.20 40.80
N GLN A 251 6.16 -1.91 41.01
CA GLN A 251 6.97 -2.63 42.00
C GLN A 251 7.57 -1.81 43.15
N HIS A 252 7.12 -0.59 43.42
CA HIS A 252 7.44 0.11 44.68
C HIS A 252 6.21 0.74 45.32
N ARG A 253 5.46 -0.07 46.08
CA ARG A 253 4.83 0.40 47.32
C ARG A 253 4.44 -0.74 48.25
#